data_AF-A0A935BFJ1-F1
#
_entry.id   AF-A0A935BFJ1-F1
#
_cell.length_a   1.000
_cell.length_b   1.000
_cell.length_c   1.000
_cell.angle_alpha   90.00
_cell.angle_beta   90.00
_cell.angle_gamma   90.00
#
_symmetry.space_group_name_H-M   'P 1'
#
loop_
_entity.id
_entity.type
_entity.pdbx_description
1 polymer ?
#
loop_
_entity_poly.entity_id
_entity_poly.type
_entity_poly.pdbx_seq_one_letter_code
_entity_poly.pdbx_strand_id
1 'polypeptide(L)'
;MKTRFALIAIIVVAIGTVAGGLFGRLPARTSAEGGVTTEKIIAEYKEAIALIDEGYISTVDREKLGDSSMQSVLWSLDPHSAFFTREEFRKLDEEQSSQFYGIGVSILRHRDGVYVQSVVPGTPAEKQDSDTATALRT
;
A
#
# COMPACT_ATOMS: atom_id res chain seq x y z
N MET A 1 -37.34 46.12 47.95
CA MET A 1 -36.48 44.93 48.21
C MET A 1 -36.41 43.95 47.02
N LYS A 2 -37.47 43.82 46.20
CA LYS A 2 -37.52 42.88 45.06
C LYS A 2 -36.55 43.18 43.90
N THR A 3 -36.24 44.46 43.62
CA THR A 3 -35.34 44.88 42.53
C THR A 3 -33.86 44.56 42.79
N ARG A 4 -33.41 44.63 44.05
CA ARG A 4 -32.06 44.24 44.44
C ARG A 4 -31.84 42.72 44.30
N PHE A 5 -32.87 41.94 44.59
CA PHE A 5 -32.85 40.49 44.42
C PHE A 5 -32.82 40.09 42.92
N ALA A 6 -33.58 40.79 42.08
CA ALA A 6 -33.55 40.59 40.63
C ALA A 6 -32.17 40.93 40.01
N LEU A 7 -31.52 41.99 40.48
CA LEU A 7 -30.16 42.36 40.03
C LEU A 7 -29.12 41.30 40.41
N ILE A 8 -29.19 40.74 41.62
CA ILE A 8 -28.27 39.69 42.06
C ILE A 8 -28.46 38.41 41.21
N ALA A 9 -29.71 38.03 40.90
CA ALA A 9 -29.99 36.86 40.07
C ALA A 9 -29.41 36.99 38.64
N ILE A 10 -29.51 38.18 38.04
CA ILE A 10 -28.95 38.44 36.69
C ILE A 10 -27.42 38.37 36.72
N ILE A 11 -26.79 38.90 37.76
CA ILE A 11 -25.32 38.85 37.92
C ILE A 11 -24.84 37.40 38.08
N VAL A 12 -25.55 36.57 38.85
CA VAL A 12 -25.19 35.15 39.03
C VAL A 12 -25.31 34.39 37.71
N VAL A 13 -26.37 34.63 36.93
CA VAL A 13 -26.54 33.99 35.61
C VAL A 13 -25.46 34.47 34.63
N ALA A 14 -25.14 35.76 34.61
CA ALA A 14 -24.10 36.31 33.73
C ALA A 14 -22.70 35.78 34.08
N ILE A 15 -22.37 35.64 35.36
CA ILE A 15 -21.10 35.03 35.79
C ILE A 15 -21.10 33.54 35.45
N GLY A 16 -22.21 32.84 35.63
CA GLY A 16 -22.35 31.43 35.29
C GLY A 16 -22.16 31.15 33.80
N THR A 17 -22.68 32.00 32.90
CA THR A 17 -22.49 31.84 31.45
C THR A 17 -21.09 32.22 31.00
N VAL A 18 -20.46 33.23 31.60
CA VAL A 18 -19.07 33.61 31.30
C VAL A 18 -18.09 32.56 31.81
N ALA A 19 -18.28 32.06 33.03
CA ALA A 19 -17.48 30.97 33.57
C ALA A 19 -17.73 29.69 32.77
N GLY A 20 -18.97 29.31 32.51
CA GLY A 20 -19.31 28.14 31.69
C GLY A 20 -18.76 28.22 30.27
N GLY A 21 -18.78 29.41 29.65
CA GLY A 21 -18.25 29.63 28.29
C GLY A 21 -16.73 29.67 28.23
N LEU A 22 -16.05 30.17 29.27
CA LEU A 22 -14.58 30.21 29.32
C LEU A 22 -13.98 28.86 29.78
N PHE A 23 -14.56 28.23 30.80
CA PHE A 23 -14.16 26.89 31.26
C PHE A 23 -14.63 25.77 30.33
N GLY A 24 -15.73 25.96 29.59
CA GLY A 24 -16.22 25.03 28.56
C GLY A 24 -15.42 25.02 27.26
N ARG A 25 -14.43 25.91 27.10
CA ARG A 25 -13.44 25.87 26.01
C ARG A 25 -12.23 24.98 26.31
N LEU A 26 -12.24 24.24 27.41
CA LEU A 26 -11.46 23.01 27.45
C LEU A 26 -12.01 22.11 26.34
N PRO A 27 -11.17 21.52 25.47
CA PRO A 27 -11.64 20.50 24.54
C PRO A 27 -12.13 19.33 25.39
N ALA A 28 -13.42 19.36 25.75
CA ALA A 28 -14.15 18.19 26.15
C ALA A 28 -14.06 17.28 24.95
N ARG A 29 -13.14 16.32 25.02
CA ARG A 29 -13.14 15.12 24.19
C ARG A 29 -14.41 14.38 24.56
N THR A 30 -15.56 14.88 24.09
CA THR A 30 -16.76 14.09 23.94
C THR A 30 -16.42 13.13 22.80
N SER A 31 -15.70 12.07 23.16
CA SER A 31 -15.45 10.89 22.35
C SER A 31 -16.79 10.21 22.14
N ALA A 32 -17.55 10.74 21.21
CA ALA A 32 -18.78 10.16 20.70
C ALA A 32 -18.60 9.88 19.20
N GLU A 33 -17.55 9.15 18.86
CA GLU A 33 -17.48 8.37 17.61
C GLU A 33 -16.77 7.05 17.94
N GLY A 34 -17.56 6.00 18.16
CA GLY A 34 -17.08 4.62 18.36
C GLY A 34 -16.62 3.95 17.07
N GLY A 35 -16.14 4.72 16.10
CA GLY A 35 -15.55 4.22 14.86
C GLY A 35 -14.02 4.14 15.01
N VAL A 36 -13.43 3.03 14.56
CA VAL A 36 -11.98 2.99 14.35
C VAL A 36 -11.67 3.95 13.20
N THR A 37 -11.07 5.10 13.52
CA THR A 37 -10.66 6.08 12.51
C THR A 37 -9.33 5.66 11.87
N THR A 38 -9.09 6.09 10.63
CA THR A 38 -7.83 5.83 9.91
C THR A 38 -6.62 6.33 10.71
N GLU A 39 -6.77 7.48 11.38
CA GLU A 39 -5.73 8.08 12.22
C GLU A 39 -5.36 7.16 13.39
N LYS A 40 -6.35 6.47 13.98
CA LYS A 40 -6.12 5.52 15.06
C LYS A 40 -5.36 4.29 14.58
N ILE A 41 -5.73 3.73 13.41
CA ILE A 41 -5.02 2.60 12.81
C ILE A 41 -3.56 2.95 12.52
N ILE A 42 -3.32 4.13 11.95
CA ILE A 42 -1.96 4.62 11.67
C ILE A 42 -1.16 4.79 12.96
N ALA A 43 -1.78 5.31 14.02
CA ALA A 43 -1.13 5.47 15.32
C ALA A 43 -0.74 4.13 15.94
N GLU A 44 -1.67 3.16 15.97
CA GLU A 44 -1.43 1.81 16.49
C GLU A 44 -0.34 1.08 15.70
N TYR A 45 -0.36 1.21 14.36
CA TYR A 45 0.67 0.61 13.51
C TYR A 45 2.07 1.22 13.77
N LYS A 46 2.15 2.55 13.95
CA LYS A 46 3.40 3.22 14.30
C LYS A 46 3.94 2.78 15.67
N GLU A 47 3.05 2.66 16.65
CA GLU A 47 3.40 2.19 17.99
C GLU A 47 3.94 0.76 17.95
N ALA A 48 3.28 -0.14 17.20
CA ALA A 48 3.75 -1.51 17.01
C ALA A 48 5.17 -1.57 16.41
N ILE A 49 5.46 -0.77 15.37
CA ILE A 49 6.80 -0.70 14.77
C ILE A 49 7.83 -0.19 15.78
N ALA A 50 7.50 0.86 16.55
CA ALA A 50 8.41 1.42 17.54
C ALA A 50 8.78 0.39 18.62
N LEU A 51 7.80 -0.39 19.08
CA LEU A 51 8.03 -1.47 20.05
C LEU A 51 8.90 -2.59 19.48
N ILE A 52 8.72 -2.93 18.20
CA ILE A 52 9.57 -3.90 17.51
C ILE A 52 11.00 -3.36 17.41
N ASP A 53 11.18 -2.11 16.99
CA ASP A 53 12.52 -1.50 16.87
C ASP A 53 13.26 -1.42 18.22
N GLU A 54 12.54 -1.16 19.32
CA GLU A 54 13.13 -1.03 20.65
C GLU A 54 13.39 -2.38 21.33
N GLY A 55 12.52 -3.36 21.11
CA GLY A 55 12.56 -4.66 21.79
C GLY A 55 13.22 -5.80 21.00
N TYR A 56 13.47 -5.63 19.71
CA TYR A 56 13.97 -6.72 18.87
C TYR A 56 15.50 -6.84 18.92
N ILE A 57 15.97 -8.07 19.20
CA ILE A 57 17.39 -8.39 19.42
C ILE A 57 18.25 -8.28 18.15
N SER A 58 17.65 -8.31 16.97
CA SER A 58 18.35 -8.34 15.67
C SER A 58 18.05 -7.09 14.83
N THR A 59 18.85 -6.85 13.79
CA THR A 59 18.55 -5.82 12.80
C THR A 59 17.23 -6.13 12.09
N VAL A 60 16.26 -5.21 12.17
CA VAL A 60 14.97 -5.31 11.48
C VAL A 60 15.11 -4.70 10.09
N ASP A 61 14.76 -5.46 9.07
CA ASP A 61 14.60 -4.95 7.71
C ASP A 61 13.21 -4.31 7.56
N ARG A 62 13.18 -2.98 7.53
CA ARG A 62 11.94 -2.20 7.44
C ARG A 62 11.22 -2.38 6.11
N GLU A 63 11.95 -2.60 5.02
CA GLU A 63 11.37 -2.78 3.69
C GLU A 63 10.62 -4.11 3.64
N LYS A 64 11.28 -5.17 4.08
CA LYS A 64 10.67 -6.51 4.17
C LYS A 64 9.49 -6.56 5.14
N LEU A 65 9.57 -5.85 6.26
CA LEU A 65 8.47 -5.74 7.23
C LEU A 65 7.26 -5.02 6.61
N GLY A 66 7.50 -3.93 5.88
CA GLY A 66 6.48 -3.21 5.13
C GLY A 66 5.78 -4.09 4.10
N ASP A 67 6.54 -4.77 3.26
CA ASP A 67 6.01 -5.67 2.23
C ASP A 67 5.17 -6.81 2.83
N SER A 68 5.67 -7.44 3.91
CA SER A 68 4.97 -8.52 4.61
C SER A 68 3.68 -8.03 5.28
N SER A 69 3.67 -6.80 5.78
CA SER A 69 2.48 -6.17 6.38
C SER A 69 1.40 -5.92 5.33
N MET A 70 1.77 -5.39 4.15
CA MET A 70 0.84 -5.13 3.04
C MET A 70 0.26 -6.43 2.50
N GLN A 71 1.09 -7.46 2.33
CA GLN A 71 0.65 -8.79 1.94
C GLN A 71 -0.36 -9.37 2.94
N SER A 72 -0.14 -9.19 4.25
CA SER A 72 -1.05 -9.67 5.29
C SER A 72 -2.37 -8.90 5.32
N VAL A 73 -2.34 -7.58 5.12
CA VAL A 73 -3.53 -6.73 5.03
C VAL A 73 -4.40 -7.15 3.82
N LEU A 74 -3.80 -7.37 2.66
CA LEU A 74 -4.52 -7.82 1.47
C LEU A 74 -5.09 -9.24 1.63
N TRP A 75 -4.32 -10.15 2.23
CA TRP A 75 -4.78 -11.52 2.50
C TRP A 75 -6.00 -11.55 3.42
N SER A 76 -6.05 -10.65 4.40
CA SER A 76 -7.21 -10.52 5.30
C SER A 76 -8.46 -9.99 4.60
N LEU A 77 -8.31 -9.31 3.46
CA LEU A 77 -9.42 -8.76 2.69
C LEU A 77 -9.98 -9.78 1.70
N ASP A 78 -9.10 -10.47 0.98
CA ASP A 78 -9.45 -11.54 0.04
C ASP A 78 -8.27 -12.53 -0.10
N PRO A 79 -8.48 -13.85 0.10
CA PRO A 79 -7.47 -14.89 -0.13
C PRO A 79 -6.87 -14.93 -1.55
N HIS A 80 -7.51 -14.29 -2.53
CA HIS A 80 -7.01 -14.19 -3.90
C HIS A 80 -6.24 -12.89 -4.19
N SER A 81 -6.20 -11.96 -3.23
CA SER A 81 -5.40 -10.73 -3.36
C SER A 81 -3.95 -10.97 -2.97
N ALA A 82 -3.03 -10.61 -3.86
CA ALA A 82 -1.58 -10.69 -3.63
C ALA A 82 -0.94 -9.30 -3.73
N PHE A 83 0.03 -9.03 -2.86
CA PHE A 83 0.92 -7.88 -2.96
C PHE A 83 2.17 -8.30 -3.74
N PHE A 84 2.53 -7.55 -4.77
CA PHE A 84 3.77 -7.77 -5.51
C PHE A 84 4.80 -6.73 -5.09
N THR A 85 5.94 -7.19 -4.59
CA THR A 85 7.12 -6.31 -4.44
C THR A 85 7.58 -5.80 -5.80
N ARG A 86 8.39 -4.74 -5.81
CA ARG A 86 8.92 -4.18 -7.06
C ARG A 86 9.66 -5.23 -7.91
N GLU A 87 10.39 -6.12 -7.23
CA GLU A 87 11.20 -7.15 -7.87
C GLU A 87 10.34 -8.27 -8.45
N GLU A 88 9.33 -8.73 -7.70
CA GLU A 88 8.37 -9.73 -8.16
C GLU A 88 7.52 -9.20 -9.30
N PHE A 89 7.05 -7.95 -9.21
CA PHE A 89 6.30 -7.32 -10.29
C PHE A 89 7.14 -7.21 -11.56
N ARG A 90 8.41 -6.79 -11.45
CA ARG A 90 9.31 -6.75 -12.60
C ARG A 90 9.51 -8.14 -13.21
N LYS A 91 9.67 -9.18 -12.39
CA LYS A 91 9.83 -10.55 -12.87
C LYS A 91 8.56 -11.06 -13.55
N LEU A 92 7.40 -10.76 -12.98
CA LEU A 92 6.11 -11.06 -13.57
C LEU A 92 5.92 -10.33 -14.90
N ASP A 93 6.32 -9.06 -14.98
CA ASP A 93 6.29 -8.27 -16.22
C ASP A 93 7.27 -8.85 -17.26
N GLU A 94 8.46 -9.29 -16.87
CA GLU A 94 9.41 -10.00 -17.76
C GLU A 94 8.82 -11.33 -18.27
N GLU A 95 8.14 -12.10 -17.42
CA GLU A 95 7.48 -13.36 -17.77
C GLU A 95 6.26 -13.13 -18.67
N GLN A 96 5.42 -12.13 -18.38
CA GLN A 96 4.22 -11.79 -19.15
C GLN A 96 4.56 -11.10 -20.48
N SER A 97 5.53 -10.20 -20.47
CA SER A 97 5.98 -9.48 -21.67
C SER A 97 6.72 -10.40 -22.63
N SER A 98 7.08 -11.62 -22.19
CA SER A 98 7.71 -12.69 -22.97
C SER A 98 8.63 -12.07 -24.02
N GLN A 99 9.59 -11.22 -23.58
CA GLN A 99 10.14 -10.15 -24.41
C GLN A 99 10.35 -10.62 -25.86
N PHE A 100 9.43 -10.25 -26.73
CA PHE A 100 9.59 -10.38 -28.16
C PHE A 100 10.69 -9.37 -28.51
N TYR A 101 11.94 -9.81 -28.44
CA TYR A 101 13.06 -9.01 -28.92
C TYR A 101 12.77 -8.75 -30.39
N GLY A 102 12.31 -7.52 -30.71
CA GLY A 102 12.10 -6.75 -31.96
C GLY A 102 12.06 -7.40 -33.35
N ILE A 103 12.59 -8.60 -33.49
CA ILE A 103 12.71 -9.44 -34.68
C ILE A 103 11.55 -10.44 -34.75
N GLY A 104 10.77 -10.60 -33.66
CA GLY A 104 9.61 -11.49 -33.60
C GLY A 104 9.93 -12.92 -33.19
N VAL A 105 10.91 -13.10 -32.30
CA VAL A 105 11.26 -14.39 -31.72
C VAL A 105 10.84 -14.45 -30.25
N SER A 106 10.21 -15.55 -29.86
CA SER A 106 10.00 -15.91 -28.46
C SER A 106 11.27 -16.56 -27.94
N ILE A 107 11.92 -15.93 -26.96
CA ILE A 107 13.12 -16.48 -26.32
C ILE A 107 12.80 -16.98 -24.92
N LEU A 108 13.20 -18.21 -24.63
CA LEU A 108 13.15 -18.78 -23.30
C LEU A 108 14.53 -18.63 -22.65
N ARG A 109 14.58 -17.94 -21.51
CA ARG A 109 15.80 -17.84 -20.71
C ARG A 109 15.83 -18.99 -19.71
N HIS A 110 16.69 -19.97 -19.93
CA HIS A 110 16.95 -21.08 -19.00
C HIS A 110 18.27 -20.85 -18.25
N ARG A 111 18.50 -21.57 -17.15
CA ARG A 111 19.72 -21.40 -16.31
C ARG A 111 21.04 -21.55 -17.09
N ASP A 112 21.01 -22.31 -18.18
CA ASP A 112 22.21 -22.67 -18.96
C ASP A 112 22.34 -21.90 -20.29
N GLY A 113 21.42 -20.97 -20.59
CA GLY A 113 21.47 -20.19 -21.83
C GLY A 113 20.13 -19.59 -22.27
N VAL A 114 20.19 -18.82 -23.36
CA VAL A 114 19.01 -18.25 -24.04
C VAL A 114 18.67 -19.13 -25.23
N TYR A 115 17.44 -19.61 -25.31
CA TYR A 115 16.97 -20.49 -26.37
C TYR A 115 15.80 -19.84 -27.14
N VAL A 116 15.76 -20.00 -28.46
CA VAL A 116 14.62 -19.56 -29.28
C VAL A 116 13.56 -20.65 -29.26
N GLN A 117 12.37 -20.35 -28.74
CA GLN A 117 11.28 -21.32 -28.62
C GLN A 117 10.39 -21.35 -29.87
N SER A 118 10.04 -20.18 -30.41
CA SER A 118 9.22 -20.07 -31.60
C SER A 118 9.39 -18.72 -32.28
N VAL A 119 9.21 -18.70 -33.59
CA VAL A 119 9.18 -17.49 -34.40
C VAL A 119 7.72 -17.07 -34.58
N VAL A 120 7.42 -15.79 -34.40
CA VAL A 120 6.08 -15.24 -34.56
C VAL A 120 5.74 -15.09 -36.05
N PRO A 121 4.58 -15.59 -36.51
CA PRO A 121 4.15 -15.41 -37.89
C PRO A 121 4.02 -13.94 -38.29
N GLY A 122 4.51 -13.57 -39.48
CA GLY A 122 4.49 -12.22 -40.03
C GLY A 122 5.65 -11.32 -39.60
N THR A 123 6.61 -11.83 -38.82
CA THR A 123 7.74 -11.03 -38.32
C THR A 123 8.99 -11.16 -39.20
N PRO A 124 9.95 -10.23 -39.11
CA PRO A 124 11.20 -10.32 -39.86
C PRO A 124 11.95 -11.65 -39.66
N ALA A 125 11.87 -12.24 -38.47
CA ALA A 125 12.49 -13.52 -38.17
C ALA A 125 11.87 -14.69 -38.96
N GLU A 126 10.56 -14.68 -39.23
CA GLU A 126 9.91 -15.75 -40.00
C GLU A 126 10.40 -15.76 -41.45
N LYS A 127 10.56 -14.56 -42.03
CA LYS A 127 11.06 -14.43 -43.40
C LYS A 127 12.46 -15.05 -43.55
N GLN A 128 13.32 -14.81 -42.57
CA GLN A 128 14.69 -15.32 -42.59
C GLN A 128 14.78 -16.83 -42.29
N ASP A 129 13.90 -17.36 -41.44
CA ASP A 129 13.79 -18.82 -41.22
C ASP A 129 13.25 -19.55 -42.47
N SER A 130 12.27 -18.95 -43.17
CA SER A 130 11.74 -19.49 -44.43
C SER A 130 12.77 -19.50 -45.57
N ASP A 131 13.66 -18.50 -45.62
CA ASP A 131 14.77 -18.45 -46.57
C ASP A 131 15.83 -19.52 -46.27
N THR A 132 16.06 -19.83 -44.98
CA THR A 132 17.05 -20.82 -44.56
C THR A 132 16.56 -22.26 -44.78
N ALA A 133 15.26 -22.53 -44.56
CA ALA A 133 14.64 -23.82 -44.88
C ALA A 133 14.59 -24.11 -46.39
N THR A 134 14.55 -23.06 -47.22
CA THR A 134 14.61 -23.19 -48.69
C THR A 134 16.04 -23.46 -49.18
N ALA A 135 17.07 -22.96 -48.49
CA ALA A 135 18.47 -23.18 -48.85
C ALA A 135 18.99 -24.61 -48.57
N LEU A 136 18.30 -25.41 -47.77
CA LEU A 136 18.68 -26.81 -47.45
C LEU A 136 18.00 -27.86 -48.36
N ARG A 137 17.33 -27.43 -49.43
CA ARG A 137 16.63 -28.31 -50.39
C ARG A 137 17.26 -28.39 -51.78
N THR A 138 18.54 -28.05 -51.92
CA THR A 138 19.27 -28.27 -53.18
C THR A 138 20.43 -29.22 -52.98
#